data_AF-A0A4R0ZM46-F1
#
_entry.id   AF-A0A4R0ZM46-F1
#
_cell.length_a   1.000
_cell.length_b   1.000
_cell.length_c   1.000
_cell.angle_alpha   90.00
_cell.angle_beta   90.00
_cell.angle_gamma   90.00
#
_symmetry.space_group_name_H-M   'P 1'
#
loop_
_entity.id
_entity.type
_entity.pdbx_description
1 polymer ?
#
loop_
_entity_poly.entity_id
_entity_poly.type
_entity_poly.pdbx_seq_one_letter_code
_entity_poly.pdbx_strand_id
1 'polypeptide(L)'
;MNINTYLKEYAQTLLGDGTHIAPNVPDKKLNGAIKTYAQDALPEHVVVLYDSTLFKSGKEGMLFLGDRFYFKPLLEKPICVYYKDLQRVDLDREVTYKNDKRKEKLHVVMHTEQYDYSMSDKLATYNVEGVVELLNGIAALKENQDELVNVSQVTPLADLPETYKLTYLKILANFTFVDDQQIDAKEYSELMSLVTRIHLSSEYRLQLRSYLSNPSLHTSTTDLLEALRALSTTLDFSIVEKSLFKDLLYLFKLKRPLSAWFENAFLQQLKEDLSISREEIELISSAIQSDEDILTFRKNDSEIAKSMKDLAAKAAAVGVPLTAIYLSGSVVGLSAAGLTSGLASLGMGGLLGFSSMFTGIGVLVVIGVGTYQGLKKITGIKDIENNKQREYMLQAIIRNTQQTLNYLLEDINEISSRLVVAIQQGNENSEKINQLSNMLQMLSQSAQFSAGKQTHSQKEQIMTQLPSKLSTVRLDELTSKATYQKIRDYIYTCYTPEPIQLDDMTFSNKEELVLKETLTLEELEQLHESFQAIGYFEMTGGGLAEVTGGAKRLVKNVFGDR
;
A
#
# COMPACT_ATOMS: atom_id res chain seq x y z
N MET A 1 -28.43 2.30 15.37
CA MET A 1 -26.98 2.03 15.53
C MET A 1 -26.76 0.55 15.27
N ASN A 2 -25.75 0.16 14.47
CA ASN A 2 -25.42 -1.25 14.24
C ASN A 2 -24.36 -1.74 15.26
N ILE A 3 -24.17 -3.05 15.40
CA ILE A 3 -23.19 -3.63 16.36
C ILE A 3 -21.76 -3.14 16.10
N ASN A 4 -21.33 -2.99 14.85
CA ASN A 4 -19.97 -2.52 14.55
C ASN A 4 -19.76 -1.08 15.04
N THR A 5 -20.72 -0.19 14.80
CA THR A 5 -20.70 1.19 15.31
C THR A 5 -20.68 1.20 16.83
N TYR A 6 -21.52 0.38 17.46
CA TYR A 6 -21.56 0.26 18.92
C TYR A 6 -20.22 -0.22 19.50
N LEU A 7 -19.62 -1.27 18.93
CA LEU A 7 -18.31 -1.75 19.34
C LEU A 7 -17.23 -0.67 19.22
N LYS A 8 -17.20 0.07 18.11
CA LYS A 8 -16.24 1.15 17.89
C LYS A 8 -16.41 2.31 18.88
N GLU A 9 -17.65 2.63 19.24
CA GLU A 9 -17.95 3.76 20.13
C GLU A 9 -17.69 3.43 21.61
N TYR A 10 -18.06 2.22 22.06
CA TYR A 10 -18.09 1.90 23.49
C TYR A 10 -16.95 1.00 23.97
N ALA A 11 -16.30 0.21 23.11
CA ALA A 11 -15.33 -0.78 23.57
C ALA A 11 -14.13 -0.17 24.31
N GLN A 12 -13.59 0.96 23.84
CA GLN A 12 -12.45 1.61 24.50
C GLN A 12 -12.80 2.07 25.92
N THR A 13 -13.99 2.66 26.09
CA THR A 13 -14.47 3.17 27.38
C THR A 13 -14.83 2.04 28.33
N LEU A 14 -15.47 0.98 27.83
CA LEU A 14 -15.96 -0.13 28.65
C LEU A 14 -14.86 -1.15 28.98
N LEU A 15 -13.97 -1.49 28.05
CA LEU A 15 -12.94 -2.51 28.27
C LEU A 15 -11.62 -1.90 28.81
N GLY A 16 -11.38 -0.61 28.55
CA GLY A 16 -10.23 0.13 29.07
C GLY A 16 -8.92 -0.15 28.33
N ASP A 17 -7.81 -0.04 29.06
CA ASP A 17 -6.46 -0.19 28.51
C ASP A 17 -6.22 -1.56 27.89
N GLY A 18 -5.61 -1.58 26.70
CA GLY A 18 -5.39 -2.80 25.92
C GLY A 18 -6.45 -3.06 24.85
N THR A 19 -7.48 -2.21 24.78
CA THR A 19 -8.44 -2.17 23.68
C THR A 19 -7.81 -1.56 22.43
N HIS A 20 -8.03 -2.20 21.30
CA HIS A 20 -7.61 -1.77 19.98
C HIS A 20 -8.81 -1.89 19.04
N ILE A 21 -9.15 -0.80 18.37
CA ILE A 21 -10.35 -0.70 17.54
C ILE A 21 -9.92 -0.55 16.09
N ALA A 22 -10.55 -1.31 15.20
CA ALA A 22 -10.29 -1.22 13.78
C ALA A 22 -10.65 0.17 13.23
N PRO A 23 -9.84 0.69 12.29
CA PRO A 23 -8.72 0.03 11.60
C PRO A 23 -7.38 -0.01 12.38
N ASN A 24 -7.33 0.60 13.56
CA ASN A 24 -6.12 0.81 14.36
C ASN A 24 -5.79 -0.37 15.30
N VAL A 25 -5.75 -1.60 14.75
CA VAL A 25 -5.37 -2.81 15.51
C VAL A 25 -3.91 -3.18 15.22
N PRO A 26 -3.02 -3.24 16.24
CA PRO A 26 -1.62 -3.61 16.00
C PRO A 26 -1.46 -5.02 15.45
N ASP A 27 -0.82 -5.17 14.29
CA ASP A 27 -0.67 -6.44 13.58
C ASP A 27 -0.10 -7.55 14.44
N LYS A 28 0.95 -7.27 15.23
CA LYS A 28 1.58 -8.28 16.11
C LYS A 28 0.57 -8.89 17.09
N LYS A 29 -0.34 -8.07 17.62
CA LYS A 29 -1.38 -8.51 18.58
C LYS A 29 -2.50 -9.24 17.88
N LEU A 30 -2.96 -8.72 16.75
CA LEU A 30 -3.97 -9.36 15.91
C LEU A 30 -3.53 -10.77 15.47
N ASN A 31 -2.27 -10.90 15.03
CA ASN A 31 -1.66 -12.18 14.69
C ASN A 31 -1.57 -13.12 15.89
N GLY A 32 -1.23 -12.58 17.07
CA GLY A 32 -1.26 -13.31 18.32
C GLY A 32 -2.65 -13.90 18.61
N ALA A 33 -3.71 -13.10 18.43
CA ALA A 33 -5.08 -13.48 18.68
C ALA A 33 -5.59 -14.54 17.69
N ILE A 34 -5.53 -14.25 16.39
CA ILE A 34 -6.03 -15.13 15.32
C ILE A 34 -5.32 -16.48 15.38
N LYS A 35 -3.99 -16.50 15.48
CA LYS A 35 -3.23 -17.76 15.56
C LYS A 35 -3.55 -18.59 16.81
N THR A 36 -3.88 -17.93 17.92
CA THR A 36 -4.02 -18.59 19.22
C THR A 36 -5.45 -19.03 19.50
N TYR A 37 -6.45 -18.20 19.17
CA TYR A 37 -7.82 -18.41 19.62
C TYR A 37 -8.95 -18.03 18.66
N ALA A 38 -8.65 -17.42 17.51
CA ALA A 38 -9.64 -17.01 16.51
C ALA A 38 -9.19 -17.43 15.10
N GLN A 39 -8.91 -18.72 14.91
CA GLN A 39 -8.24 -19.24 13.71
C GLN A 39 -9.08 -19.14 12.43
N ASP A 40 -10.40 -19.12 12.57
CA ASP A 40 -11.37 -18.93 11.49
C ASP A 40 -11.77 -17.46 11.28
N ALA A 41 -11.29 -16.54 12.12
CA ALA A 41 -11.50 -15.11 11.93
C ALA A 41 -10.62 -14.58 10.81
N LEU A 42 -11.24 -13.86 9.88
CA LEU A 42 -10.52 -13.05 8.90
C LEU A 42 -10.09 -11.73 9.55
N PRO A 43 -8.80 -11.35 9.48
CA PRO A 43 -8.29 -10.15 10.12
C PRO A 43 -9.04 -8.86 9.74
N GLU A 44 -9.47 -8.74 8.48
CA GLU A 44 -10.23 -7.60 7.97
C GLU A 44 -11.61 -7.45 8.60
N HIS A 45 -12.16 -8.51 9.19
CA HIS A 45 -13.45 -8.50 9.87
C HIS A 45 -13.34 -8.14 11.35
N VAL A 46 -12.13 -8.05 11.90
CA VAL A 46 -11.92 -7.75 13.31
C VAL A 46 -12.27 -6.31 13.58
N VAL A 47 -13.29 -6.09 14.41
CA VAL A 47 -13.77 -4.76 14.80
C VAL A 47 -13.02 -4.25 16.03
N VAL A 48 -12.85 -5.13 17.03
CA VAL A 48 -12.17 -4.82 18.29
C VAL A 48 -11.29 -5.99 18.71
N LEU A 49 -10.08 -5.67 19.18
CA LEU A 49 -9.20 -6.58 19.90
C LEU A 49 -8.90 -6.00 21.27
N TYR A 50 -9.28 -6.72 22.33
CA TYR A 50 -8.84 -6.45 23.68
C TYR A 50 -7.71 -7.39 24.06
N ASP A 51 -6.50 -6.88 24.26
CA ASP A 51 -5.31 -7.66 24.63
C ASP A 51 -5.10 -7.64 26.14
N SER A 52 -5.39 -8.77 26.80
CA SER A 52 -5.21 -8.91 28.24
C SER A 52 -3.86 -9.51 28.64
N THR A 53 -2.94 -9.72 27.69
CA THR A 53 -1.66 -10.36 28.00
C THR A 53 -0.69 -9.42 28.71
N LEU A 54 -0.02 -9.91 29.76
CA LEU A 54 0.98 -9.15 30.51
C LEU A 54 2.10 -8.57 29.63
N PHE A 55 2.49 -9.30 28.58
CA PHE A 55 3.55 -8.90 27.64
C PHE A 55 3.02 -8.28 26.33
N LYS A 56 1.75 -7.85 26.29
CA LYS A 56 1.12 -7.17 25.14
C LYS A 56 1.27 -7.91 23.81
N SER A 57 1.14 -9.23 23.86
CA SER A 57 1.30 -10.17 22.76
C SER A 57 0.01 -10.48 22.00
N GLY A 58 -1.16 -10.12 22.52
CA GLY A 58 -2.47 -10.39 21.92
C GLY A 58 -2.94 -11.86 21.99
N LYS A 59 -2.22 -12.73 22.69
CA LYS A 59 -2.53 -14.18 22.76
C LYS A 59 -3.64 -14.57 23.75
N GLU A 60 -4.11 -13.62 24.53
CA GLU A 60 -5.19 -13.72 25.53
C GLU A 60 -5.98 -12.42 25.46
N GLY A 61 -7.29 -12.49 25.73
CA GLY A 61 -8.14 -11.35 25.46
C GLY A 61 -9.51 -11.68 24.91
N MET A 62 -10.11 -10.67 24.29
CA MET A 62 -11.34 -10.77 23.51
C MET A 62 -11.11 -10.26 22.10
N LEU A 63 -11.72 -10.91 21.11
CA LEU A 63 -11.72 -10.46 19.71
C LEU A 63 -13.16 -10.41 19.23
N PHE A 64 -13.60 -9.25 18.76
CA PHE A 64 -14.97 -9.02 18.31
C PHE A 64 -15.03 -8.88 16.79
N LEU A 65 -15.96 -9.61 16.18
CA LEU A 65 -16.36 -9.49 14.79
C LEU A 65 -17.77 -8.87 14.69
N GLY A 66 -18.35 -8.83 13.49
CA GLY A 66 -19.72 -8.36 13.27
C GLY A 66 -20.79 -9.39 13.63
N ASP A 67 -20.46 -10.68 13.64
CA ASP A 67 -21.41 -11.77 13.89
C ASP A 67 -21.18 -12.53 15.22
N ARG A 68 -19.98 -12.43 15.79
CA ARG A 68 -19.55 -13.20 16.97
C ARG A 68 -18.38 -12.53 17.67
N PHE A 69 -18.03 -13.04 18.84
CA PHE A 69 -16.76 -12.75 19.49
C PHE A 69 -16.06 -14.01 19.99
N TYR A 70 -14.75 -13.89 20.19
CA TYR A 70 -13.92 -14.90 20.82
C TYR A 70 -13.41 -14.39 22.15
N PHE A 71 -13.30 -15.28 23.11
CA PHE A 71 -12.69 -15.00 24.41
C PHE A 71 -11.65 -16.06 24.75
N LYS A 72 -10.44 -15.61 25.10
CA LYS A 72 -9.33 -16.46 25.52
C LYS A 72 -8.80 -16.00 26.88
N PRO A 73 -9.29 -16.60 27.97
CA PRO A 73 -8.74 -16.36 29.30
C PRO A 73 -7.33 -16.96 29.46
N LEU A 74 -6.61 -16.47 30.47
CA LEU A 74 -5.28 -16.94 30.84
C LEU A 74 -5.30 -18.44 31.18
N LEU A 75 -4.43 -19.22 30.53
CA LEU A 75 -4.27 -20.68 30.74
C LEU A 75 -5.53 -21.53 30.49
N GLU A 76 -6.54 -21.02 29.79
CA GLU A 76 -7.78 -21.75 29.49
C GLU A 76 -8.01 -21.94 27.99
N LYS A 77 -8.96 -22.79 27.62
CA LYS A 77 -9.34 -22.92 26.21
C LYS A 77 -10.16 -21.71 25.77
N PRO A 78 -10.03 -21.27 24.52
CA PRO A 78 -10.88 -20.20 24.01
C PRO A 78 -12.32 -20.66 23.83
N ILE A 79 -13.24 -19.72 23.92
CA ILE A 79 -14.65 -19.88 23.56
C ILE A 79 -15.01 -18.92 22.42
N CYS A 80 -16.00 -19.30 21.63
CA CYS A 80 -16.57 -18.49 20.56
C CYS A 80 -18.08 -18.38 20.82
N VAL A 81 -18.61 -17.17 20.81
CA VAL A 81 -20.02 -16.89 21.07
C VAL A 81 -20.57 -16.07 19.93
N TYR A 82 -21.54 -16.64 19.20
CA TYR A 82 -22.25 -15.91 18.16
C TYR A 82 -23.28 -14.98 18.78
N TYR A 83 -23.39 -13.76 18.23
CA TYR A 83 -24.33 -12.78 18.76
C TYR A 83 -25.78 -13.24 18.63
N LYS A 84 -26.12 -13.95 17.53
CA LYS A 84 -27.46 -14.53 17.34
C LYS A 84 -27.89 -15.39 18.54
N ASP A 85 -26.96 -16.17 19.11
CA ASP A 85 -27.25 -17.11 20.18
C ASP A 85 -27.22 -16.43 21.56
N LEU A 86 -26.61 -15.23 21.69
CA LEU A 86 -26.42 -14.52 22.96
C LEU A 86 -27.71 -13.85 23.43
N GLN A 87 -28.30 -14.32 24.54
CA GLN A 87 -29.58 -13.80 25.05
C GLN A 87 -29.40 -12.72 26.11
N ARG A 88 -28.55 -12.97 27.11
CA ARG A 88 -28.28 -12.05 28.22
C ARG A 88 -26.91 -12.34 28.83
N VAL A 89 -26.30 -11.33 29.45
CA VAL A 89 -25.09 -11.50 30.25
C VAL A 89 -25.33 -10.99 31.67
N ASP A 90 -25.09 -11.85 32.65
CA ASP A 90 -25.23 -11.57 34.08
C ASP A 90 -23.88 -11.53 34.78
N LEU A 91 -23.82 -10.74 35.85
CA LEU A 91 -22.68 -10.69 36.77
C LEU A 91 -23.06 -11.40 38.06
N ASP A 92 -22.51 -12.60 38.28
CA ASP A 92 -22.68 -13.35 39.51
C ASP A 92 -21.51 -13.08 40.48
N ARG A 93 -21.81 -13.11 41.79
CA ARG A 93 -20.88 -12.79 42.86
C ARG A 93 -20.76 -13.95 43.84
N GLU A 94 -19.65 -14.67 43.76
CA GLU A 94 -19.36 -15.75 44.69
C GLU A 94 -18.50 -15.22 45.85
N VAL A 95 -19.01 -15.32 47.08
CA VAL A 95 -18.27 -14.94 48.29
C VAL A 95 -17.81 -16.20 49.02
N THR A 96 -16.50 -16.36 49.13
CA THR A 96 -15.87 -17.47 49.88
C THR A 96 -15.08 -16.95 51.08
N TYR A 97 -15.02 -17.73 52.15
CA TYR A 97 -14.24 -17.39 53.35
C TYR A 97 -13.08 -18.39 53.49
N LYS A 98 -11.85 -17.87 53.60
CA LYS A 98 -10.65 -18.69 53.85
C LYS A 98 -9.80 -18.01 54.92
N ASN A 99 -9.60 -18.67 56.06
CA ASN A 99 -8.89 -18.14 57.23
C ASN A 99 -9.38 -16.75 57.67
N ASP A 100 -10.70 -16.59 57.89
CA ASP A 100 -11.37 -15.31 58.23
C ASP A 100 -11.19 -14.16 57.24
N LYS A 101 -10.62 -14.41 56.06
CA LYS A 101 -10.56 -13.43 54.97
C LYS A 101 -11.70 -13.71 53.98
N ARG A 102 -12.55 -12.69 53.80
CA ARG A 102 -13.57 -12.65 52.74
C ARG A 102 -12.86 -12.55 51.38
N LYS A 103 -13.13 -13.49 50.49
CA LYS A 103 -12.68 -13.47 49.09
C LYS A 103 -13.93 -13.44 48.20
N GLU A 104 -14.13 -12.31 47.53
CA GLU A 104 -15.17 -12.14 46.54
C GLU A 104 -14.61 -12.49 45.15
N LYS A 105 -15.39 -13.22 44.37
CA LYS A 105 -15.09 -13.62 43.01
C LYS A 105 -16.26 -13.21 42.13
N LEU A 106 -15.95 -12.53 41.03
CA LEU A 106 -16.93 -12.15 40.02
C LEU A 106 -16.93 -13.19 38.91
N HIS A 107 -18.12 -13.62 38.50
CA HIS A 107 -18.34 -14.52 37.37
C HIS A 107 -19.22 -13.80 36.35
N VAL A 108 -18.80 -13.80 35.09
CA VAL A 108 -19.65 -13.33 33.98
C VAL A 108 -20.34 -14.55 33.39
N VAL A 109 -21.66 -14.60 33.50
CA VAL A 109 -22.49 -15.70 33.00
C VAL A 109 -23.21 -15.23 31.74
N MET A 110 -22.90 -15.85 30.61
CA MET A 110 -23.51 -15.55 29.32
C MET A 110 -24.51 -16.64 29.00
N HIS A 111 -25.78 -16.26 28.96
CA HIS A 111 -26.89 -17.12 28.60
C HIS A 111 -27.02 -17.16 27.08
N THR A 112 -26.91 -18.35 26.49
CA THR A 112 -27.15 -18.56 25.06
C THR A 112 -28.30 -19.53 24.82
N GLU A 113 -28.79 -19.61 23.59
CA GLU A 113 -29.86 -20.57 23.24
C GLU A 113 -29.51 -22.04 23.53
N GLN A 114 -28.22 -22.39 23.50
CA GLN A 114 -27.77 -23.80 23.58
C GLN A 114 -27.09 -24.14 24.91
N TYR A 115 -26.34 -23.21 25.48
CA TYR A 115 -25.53 -23.43 26.69
C TYR A 115 -25.28 -22.12 27.44
N ASP A 116 -25.05 -22.23 28.75
CA ASP A 116 -24.54 -21.12 29.53
C ASP A 116 -23.01 -21.17 29.55
N TYR A 117 -22.36 -20.04 29.28
CA TYR A 117 -20.92 -19.89 29.49
C TYR A 117 -20.66 -19.11 30.77
N SER A 118 -19.82 -19.65 31.64
CA SER A 118 -19.32 -18.92 32.80
C SER A 118 -17.85 -18.56 32.60
N MET A 119 -17.54 -17.26 32.63
CA MET A 119 -16.18 -16.73 32.65
C MET A 119 -15.80 -16.51 34.13
N SER A 120 -14.94 -17.36 34.68
CA SER A 120 -14.57 -17.36 36.11
C SER A 120 -13.15 -16.83 36.40
N ASP A 121 -12.94 -16.28 37.60
CA ASP A 121 -11.70 -16.08 38.41
C ASP A 121 -10.41 -15.49 37.77
N LYS A 122 -10.33 -15.36 36.46
CA LYS A 122 -9.15 -14.83 35.73
C LYS A 122 -9.47 -13.57 34.93
N LEU A 123 -10.60 -12.95 35.25
CA LEU A 123 -10.98 -11.61 34.80
C LEU A 123 -10.32 -10.49 35.63
N ALA A 124 -9.35 -10.81 36.50
CA ALA A 124 -8.73 -9.83 37.40
C ALA A 124 -8.07 -8.64 36.67
N THR A 125 -7.76 -8.79 35.38
CA THR A 125 -7.21 -7.73 34.52
C THR A 125 -8.28 -7.03 33.68
N TYR A 126 -9.54 -7.44 33.75
CA TYR A 126 -10.64 -6.96 32.93
C TYR A 126 -11.52 -5.99 33.74
N ASN A 127 -12.06 -4.97 33.07
CA ASN A 127 -13.21 -4.24 33.61
C ASN A 127 -14.46 -5.12 33.47
N VAL A 128 -14.78 -5.89 34.52
CA VAL A 128 -15.82 -6.93 34.46
C VAL A 128 -17.20 -6.32 34.19
N GLU A 129 -17.53 -5.23 34.87
CA GLU A 129 -18.76 -4.48 34.67
C GLU A 129 -18.85 -3.95 33.24
N GLY A 130 -17.75 -3.41 32.70
CA GLY A 130 -17.70 -2.93 31.33
C GLY A 130 -17.86 -4.04 30.28
N VAL A 131 -17.31 -5.23 30.53
CA VAL A 131 -17.54 -6.41 29.67
C VAL A 131 -19.02 -6.79 29.67
N VAL A 132 -19.66 -6.86 30.84
CA VAL A 132 -21.08 -7.19 30.96
C VAL A 132 -21.95 -6.15 30.25
N GLU A 133 -21.64 -4.87 30.42
CA GLU A 133 -22.34 -3.77 29.76
C GLU A 133 -22.20 -3.85 28.23
N LEU A 134 -20.97 -4.04 27.73
CA LEU A 134 -20.70 -4.15 26.29
C LEU A 134 -21.46 -5.33 25.67
N LEU A 135 -21.41 -6.51 26.30
CA LEU A 135 -22.08 -7.69 25.77
C LEU A 135 -23.61 -7.59 25.82
N ASN A 136 -24.17 -6.97 26.87
CA ASN A 136 -25.61 -6.70 26.92
C ASN A 136 -26.05 -5.68 25.88
N GLY A 137 -25.24 -4.66 25.57
CA GLY A 137 -25.51 -3.74 24.47
C GLY A 137 -25.57 -4.45 23.12
N ILE A 138 -24.66 -5.40 22.88
CA ILE A 138 -24.69 -6.25 21.69
C ILE A 138 -25.97 -7.10 21.65
N ALA A 139 -26.32 -7.76 22.76
CA ALA A 139 -27.52 -8.58 22.87
C ALA A 139 -28.82 -7.76 22.63
N ALA A 140 -28.86 -6.49 23.06
CA ALA A 140 -30.00 -5.61 22.81
C ALA A 140 -30.09 -5.14 21.35
N LEU A 141 -28.95 -4.93 20.69
CA LEU A 141 -28.91 -4.47 19.30
C LEU A 141 -29.25 -5.58 18.30
N LYS A 142 -28.92 -6.84 18.60
CA LYS A 142 -29.11 -7.96 17.68
C LYS A 142 -30.55 -8.10 17.19
N GLU A 143 -31.54 -7.83 18.05
CA GLU A 143 -32.97 -7.96 17.75
C GLU A 143 -33.46 -6.95 16.70
N ASN A 144 -32.69 -5.89 16.47
CA ASN A 144 -33.02 -4.80 15.53
C ASN A 144 -32.19 -4.87 14.24
N GLN A 145 -31.48 -5.97 13.99
CA GLN A 145 -30.66 -6.16 12.80
C GLN A 145 -31.13 -7.36 11.98
N ASP A 146 -31.45 -7.11 10.71
CA ASP A 146 -31.89 -8.16 9.77
C ASP A 146 -30.80 -9.21 9.50
N GLU A 147 -29.52 -8.81 9.52
CA GLU A 147 -28.40 -9.71 9.30
C GLU A 147 -27.17 -9.32 10.14
N LEU A 148 -26.59 -10.31 10.83
CA LEU A 148 -25.36 -10.20 11.59
C LEU A 148 -24.20 -10.68 10.72
N VAL A 149 -23.64 -9.76 9.93
CA VAL A 149 -22.59 -10.08 8.95
C VAL A 149 -21.24 -9.48 9.34
N ASN A 150 -20.20 -10.26 9.04
CA ASN A 150 -18.85 -9.77 9.07
C ASN A 150 -18.62 -8.87 7.86
N VAL A 151 -18.14 -7.65 8.11
CA VAL A 151 -17.80 -6.69 7.08
C VAL A 151 -16.34 -6.32 7.20
N SER A 152 -15.67 -6.14 6.06
CA SER A 152 -14.30 -5.63 6.05
C SER A 152 -14.26 -4.23 6.67
N GLN A 153 -13.35 -4.01 7.61
CA GLN A 153 -13.17 -2.72 8.27
C GLN A 153 -12.38 -1.72 7.42
N VAL A 154 -11.77 -2.20 6.34
CA VAL A 154 -11.09 -1.39 5.33
C VAL A 154 -11.41 -1.97 3.96
N THR A 155 -11.92 -1.16 3.04
CA THR A 155 -12.20 -1.61 1.66
C THR A 155 -11.41 -0.74 0.69
N PRO A 156 -10.56 -1.33 -0.18
CA PRO A 156 -9.87 -0.59 -1.22
C PRO A 156 -10.85 0.20 -2.10
N LEU A 157 -10.43 1.37 -2.60
CA LEU A 157 -11.28 2.18 -3.47
C LEU A 157 -11.74 1.43 -4.74
N ALA A 158 -10.90 0.50 -5.22
CA ALA A 158 -11.20 -0.38 -6.36
C ALA A 158 -12.43 -1.29 -6.16
N ASP A 159 -12.73 -1.64 -4.91
CA ASP A 159 -13.81 -2.57 -4.56
C ASP A 159 -15.10 -1.84 -4.16
N LEU A 160 -15.07 -0.50 -4.12
CA LEU A 160 -16.24 0.31 -3.83
C LEU A 160 -17.18 0.43 -5.05
N PRO A 161 -18.47 0.76 -4.85
CA PRO A 161 -19.39 0.95 -5.97
C PRO A 161 -18.91 2.00 -6.99
N GLU A 162 -19.22 1.81 -8.27
CA GLU A 162 -18.81 2.73 -9.35
C GLU A 162 -19.25 4.18 -9.10
N THR A 163 -20.43 4.38 -8.50
CA THR A 163 -20.92 5.72 -8.09
C THR A 163 -20.02 6.35 -7.02
N TYR A 164 -19.50 5.55 -6.09
CA TYR A 164 -18.55 5.99 -5.08
C TYR A 164 -17.24 6.44 -5.73
N LYS A 165 -16.67 5.58 -6.59
CA LYS A 165 -15.43 5.85 -7.34
C LYS A 165 -15.55 7.13 -8.16
N LEU A 166 -16.65 7.30 -8.90
CA LEU A 166 -16.88 8.49 -9.70
C LEU A 166 -17.01 9.76 -8.84
N THR A 167 -17.69 9.69 -7.70
CA THR A 167 -17.83 10.83 -6.79
C THR A 167 -16.48 11.24 -6.21
N TYR A 168 -15.65 10.26 -5.82
CA TYR A 168 -14.27 10.48 -5.39
C TYR A 168 -13.45 11.19 -6.49
N LEU A 169 -13.51 10.69 -7.72
CA LEU A 169 -12.78 11.26 -8.86
C LEU A 169 -13.26 12.67 -9.24
N LYS A 170 -14.55 12.99 -9.08
CA LYS A 170 -15.07 14.34 -9.31
C LYS A 170 -14.48 15.38 -8.35
N ILE A 171 -14.17 15.00 -7.12
CA ILE A 171 -13.49 15.90 -6.18
C ILE A 171 -12.06 16.19 -6.65
N LEU A 172 -11.34 15.17 -7.11
CA LEU A 172 -10.01 15.36 -7.70
C LEU A 172 -10.08 16.23 -8.97
N ALA A 173 -11.08 16.00 -9.82
CA ALA A 173 -11.34 16.80 -11.01
C ALA A 173 -11.60 18.28 -10.67
N ASN A 174 -12.40 18.54 -9.63
CA ASN A 174 -12.64 19.91 -9.15
C ASN A 174 -11.34 20.60 -8.74
N PHE A 175 -10.44 19.89 -8.06
CA PHE A 175 -9.13 20.45 -7.68
C PHE A 175 -8.28 20.81 -8.91
N THR A 176 -8.16 19.90 -9.88
CA THR A 176 -7.40 20.16 -11.12
C THR A 176 -7.94 21.34 -11.93
N PHE A 177 -9.24 21.66 -11.78
CA PHE A 177 -9.80 22.84 -12.40
C PHE A 177 -9.64 24.11 -11.55
N VAL A 178 -9.82 24.05 -10.23
CA VAL A 178 -9.80 25.24 -9.37
C VAL A 178 -8.38 25.78 -9.16
N ASP A 179 -7.34 24.94 -9.21
CA ASP A 179 -5.96 25.38 -8.97
C ASP A 179 -5.48 26.42 -9.99
N ASP A 180 -5.74 26.20 -11.30
CA ASP A 180 -5.26 27.08 -12.37
C ASP A 180 -6.23 27.24 -13.57
N GLN A 181 -7.49 26.81 -13.41
CA GLN A 181 -8.56 26.87 -14.41
C GLN A 181 -8.33 25.98 -15.64
N GLN A 182 -7.32 25.10 -15.64
CA GLN A 182 -7.01 24.23 -16.76
C GLN A 182 -6.53 22.86 -16.29
N ILE A 183 -7.22 21.81 -16.73
CA ILE A 183 -6.74 20.44 -16.50
C ILE A 183 -5.64 20.15 -17.54
N ASP A 184 -4.38 20.14 -17.10
CA ASP A 184 -3.27 19.86 -18.00
C ASP A 184 -3.09 18.36 -18.27
N ALA A 185 -2.31 18.01 -19.30
CA ALA A 185 -2.13 16.63 -19.73
C ALA A 185 -1.45 15.73 -18.68
N LYS A 186 -0.61 16.30 -17.80
CA LYS A 186 0.08 15.58 -16.72
C LYS A 186 -0.91 15.28 -15.59
N GLU A 187 -1.70 16.26 -15.16
CA GLU A 187 -2.78 16.04 -14.19
C GLU A 187 -3.80 15.03 -14.69
N TYR A 188 -4.23 15.16 -15.94
CA TYR A 188 -5.14 14.19 -16.54
C TYR A 188 -4.52 12.79 -16.61
N SER A 189 -3.24 12.67 -16.94
CA SER A 189 -2.54 11.38 -16.93
C SER A 189 -2.52 10.74 -15.54
N GLU A 190 -2.36 11.52 -14.47
CA GLU A 190 -2.40 10.99 -13.11
C GLU A 190 -3.82 10.63 -12.66
N LEU A 191 -4.84 11.40 -13.08
CA LEU A 191 -6.24 11.01 -12.91
C LEU A 191 -6.56 9.70 -13.62
N MET A 192 -6.13 9.53 -14.88
CA MET A 192 -6.35 8.29 -15.64
C MET A 192 -5.58 7.10 -15.06
N SER A 193 -4.39 7.35 -14.52
CA SER A 193 -3.63 6.38 -13.73
C SER A 193 -4.40 5.92 -12.49
N LEU A 194 -5.14 6.82 -11.81
CA LEU A 194 -6.04 6.43 -10.72
C LEU A 194 -7.29 5.69 -11.21
N VAL A 195 -7.95 6.19 -12.26
CA VAL A 195 -9.11 5.54 -12.93
C VAL A 195 -8.81 4.08 -13.26
N THR A 196 -7.59 3.82 -13.73
CA THR A 196 -7.11 2.47 -14.03
C THR A 196 -6.93 1.62 -12.77
N ARG A 197 -6.25 2.15 -11.74
CA ARG A 197 -6.05 1.44 -10.46
C ARG A 197 -7.34 1.05 -9.77
N ILE A 198 -8.38 1.87 -9.88
CA ILE A 198 -9.68 1.63 -9.24
C ILE A 198 -10.65 0.88 -10.15
N HIS A 199 -10.22 0.46 -11.34
CA HIS A 199 -11.03 -0.29 -12.31
C HIS A 199 -12.35 0.38 -12.67
N LEU A 200 -12.33 1.69 -12.90
CA LEU A 200 -13.56 2.40 -13.32
C LEU A 200 -13.99 1.89 -14.70
N SER A 201 -15.27 1.51 -14.81
CA SER A 201 -15.85 0.96 -16.02
C SER A 201 -15.92 1.96 -17.18
N SER A 202 -15.98 1.48 -18.42
CA SER A 202 -16.02 2.33 -19.62
C SER A 202 -17.17 3.35 -19.59
N GLU A 203 -18.34 2.94 -19.11
CA GLU A 203 -19.51 3.83 -18.90
C GLU A 203 -19.21 4.97 -17.93
N TYR A 204 -18.62 4.67 -16.76
CA TYR A 204 -18.33 5.69 -15.75
C TYR A 204 -17.13 6.56 -16.13
N ARG A 205 -16.16 6.02 -16.89
CA ARG A 205 -15.11 6.84 -17.50
C ARG A 205 -15.70 7.86 -18.47
N LEU A 206 -16.71 7.50 -19.28
CA LEU A 206 -17.40 8.45 -20.14
C LEU A 206 -18.05 9.59 -19.35
N GLN A 207 -18.71 9.26 -18.22
CA GLN A 207 -19.28 10.27 -17.33
C GLN A 207 -18.21 11.18 -16.74
N LEU A 208 -17.09 10.62 -16.29
CA LEU A 208 -15.95 11.39 -15.78
C LEU A 208 -15.36 12.30 -16.86
N ARG A 209 -15.18 11.81 -18.09
CA ARG A 209 -14.69 12.61 -19.22
C ARG A 209 -15.62 13.79 -19.49
N SER A 210 -16.93 13.55 -19.52
CA SER A 210 -17.92 14.61 -19.68
C SER A 210 -17.79 15.66 -18.58
N TYR A 211 -17.60 15.24 -17.33
CA TYR A 211 -17.39 16.13 -16.19
C TYR A 211 -16.11 16.95 -16.35
N LEU A 212 -14.97 16.32 -16.64
CA LEU A 212 -13.67 16.99 -16.84
C LEU A 212 -13.67 18.00 -17.98
N SER A 213 -14.43 17.73 -19.05
CA SER A 213 -14.49 18.58 -20.24
C SER A 213 -15.48 19.74 -20.16
N ASN A 214 -16.37 19.75 -19.16
CA ASN A 214 -17.46 20.71 -19.07
C ASN A 214 -17.64 21.23 -17.64
N PRO A 215 -17.03 22.39 -17.32
CA PRO A 215 -17.13 23.01 -16.00
C PRO A 215 -18.57 23.31 -15.55
N SER A 216 -19.53 23.45 -16.48
CA SER A 216 -20.94 23.67 -16.11
C SER A 216 -21.60 22.45 -15.45
N LEU A 217 -20.99 21.26 -15.60
CA LEU A 217 -21.43 20.03 -14.93
C LEU A 217 -20.83 19.87 -13.53
N HIS A 218 -19.92 20.78 -13.12
CA HIS A 218 -19.24 20.65 -11.84
C HIS A 218 -20.22 20.79 -10.68
N THR A 219 -20.21 19.77 -9.83
CA THR A 219 -20.92 19.77 -8.55
C THR A 219 -20.00 20.38 -7.49
N SER A 220 -20.55 21.09 -6.52
CA SER A 220 -19.72 21.68 -5.46
C SER A 220 -18.99 20.57 -4.70
N THR A 221 -17.74 20.85 -4.28
CA THR A 221 -16.96 19.86 -3.52
C THR A 221 -17.66 19.47 -2.22
N THR A 222 -18.33 20.41 -1.56
CA THR A 222 -19.12 20.15 -0.35
C THR A 222 -20.23 19.13 -0.59
N ASP A 223 -21.04 19.29 -1.65
CA ASP A 223 -22.10 18.33 -1.98
C ASP A 223 -21.53 16.95 -2.33
N LEU A 224 -20.38 16.90 -3.02
CA LEU A 224 -19.70 15.65 -3.33
C LEU A 224 -19.19 14.94 -2.07
N LEU A 225 -18.71 15.68 -1.07
CA LEU A 225 -18.29 15.12 0.22
C LEU A 225 -19.48 14.58 1.01
N GLU A 226 -20.60 15.31 1.04
CA GLU A 226 -21.83 14.82 1.66
C GLU A 226 -22.32 13.54 0.99
N ALA A 227 -22.28 13.48 -0.34
CA ALA A 227 -22.61 12.27 -1.10
C ALA A 227 -21.68 11.10 -0.77
N LEU A 228 -20.36 11.32 -0.69
CA LEU A 228 -19.42 10.26 -0.29
C LEU A 228 -19.65 9.79 1.16
N ARG A 229 -19.92 10.71 2.09
CA ARG A 229 -20.28 10.38 3.48
C ARG A 229 -21.53 9.50 3.52
N ALA A 230 -22.57 9.87 2.77
CA ALA A 230 -23.83 9.12 2.71
C ALA A 230 -23.65 7.71 2.10
N LEU A 231 -22.74 7.55 1.13
CA LEU A 231 -22.42 6.24 0.54
C LEU A 231 -21.54 5.37 1.46
N SER A 232 -20.93 5.93 2.51
CA SER A 232 -20.02 5.25 3.42
C SER A 232 -20.74 4.58 4.60
N THR A 233 -21.74 3.74 4.32
CA THR A 233 -22.64 3.18 5.34
C THR A 233 -21.96 2.20 6.31
N THR A 234 -20.96 1.46 5.85
CA THR A 234 -20.23 0.45 6.65
C THR A 234 -18.75 0.76 6.84
N LEU A 235 -18.26 1.78 6.13
CA LEU A 235 -16.85 2.16 6.12
C LEU A 235 -16.62 3.28 7.11
N ASP A 236 -15.48 3.25 7.78
CA ASP A 236 -15.01 4.42 8.50
C ASP A 236 -14.60 5.47 7.46
N PHE A 237 -15.46 6.49 7.29
CA PHE A 237 -15.23 7.56 6.31
C PHE A 237 -13.92 8.30 6.58
N SER A 238 -13.42 8.28 7.81
CA SER A 238 -12.15 8.90 8.14
C SER A 238 -11.01 8.32 7.30
N ILE A 239 -11.04 7.03 6.94
CA ILE A 239 -10.04 6.40 6.08
C ILE A 239 -10.05 7.04 4.67
N VAL A 240 -11.25 7.32 4.16
CA VAL A 240 -11.46 7.91 2.83
C VAL A 240 -10.99 9.36 2.82
N GLU A 241 -11.26 10.12 3.89
CA GLU A 241 -10.80 11.51 4.04
C GLU A 241 -9.28 11.61 3.85
N LYS A 242 -8.51 10.73 4.51
CA LYS A 242 -7.04 10.76 4.47
C LYS A 242 -6.50 10.31 3.10
N SER A 243 -7.12 9.30 2.48
CA SER A 243 -6.78 8.87 1.12
C SER A 243 -7.06 9.95 0.08
N LEU A 244 -8.23 10.59 0.16
CA LEU A 244 -8.63 11.67 -0.74
C LEU A 244 -7.68 12.85 -0.64
N PHE A 245 -7.34 13.25 0.60
CA PHE A 245 -6.40 14.35 0.82
C PHE A 245 -4.99 14.02 0.32
N LYS A 246 -4.54 12.76 0.44
CA LYS A 246 -3.27 12.32 -0.17
C LYS A 246 -3.29 12.48 -1.69
N ASP A 247 -4.31 11.98 -2.35
CA ASP A 247 -4.37 12.04 -3.82
C ASP A 247 -4.43 13.50 -4.32
N LEU A 248 -5.10 14.38 -3.59
CA LEU A 248 -5.10 15.83 -3.86
C LEU A 248 -3.74 16.49 -3.63
N LEU A 249 -3.07 16.17 -2.52
CA LEU A 249 -1.71 16.64 -2.27
C LEU A 249 -0.72 16.15 -3.33
N TYR A 250 -0.91 14.93 -3.83
CA TYR A 250 -0.12 14.40 -4.92
C TYR A 250 -0.34 15.19 -6.22
N LEU A 251 -1.60 15.51 -6.57
CA LEU A 251 -1.91 16.37 -7.72
C LEU A 251 -1.28 17.77 -7.55
N PHE A 252 -1.43 18.38 -6.37
CA PHE A 252 -0.79 19.65 -6.04
C PHE A 252 0.73 19.61 -6.23
N LYS A 253 1.36 18.50 -5.80
CA LYS A 253 2.80 18.29 -5.90
C LYS A 253 3.30 18.31 -7.34
N LEU A 254 2.47 17.96 -8.32
CA LEU A 254 2.87 17.94 -9.73
C LEU A 254 3.33 19.30 -10.24
N LYS A 255 2.88 20.39 -9.60
CA LYS A 255 3.14 21.79 -9.95
C LYS A 255 3.90 22.56 -8.86
N ARG A 256 3.73 22.21 -7.58
CA ARG A 256 4.28 22.97 -6.43
C ARG A 256 4.93 22.05 -5.40
N PRO A 257 5.92 22.51 -4.61
CA PRO A 257 6.48 21.68 -3.55
C PRO A 257 5.43 21.40 -2.47
N LEU A 258 5.41 20.17 -1.92
CA LEU A 258 4.48 19.79 -0.85
C LEU A 258 4.49 20.76 0.34
N SER A 259 5.64 21.36 0.66
CA SER A 259 5.76 22.33 1.74
C SER A 259 4.85 23.55 1.57
N ALA A 260 4.40 23.88 0.36
CA ALA A 260 3.56 25.04 0.06
C ALA A 260 2.05 24.71 0.02
N TRP A 261 1.63 23.50 0.41
CA TRP A 261 0.21 23.09 0.32
C TRP A 261 -0.73 24.05 1.07
N PHE A 262 -0.26 24.62 2.18
CA PHE A 262 -1.03 25.52 3.04
C PHE A 262 -1.35 26.87 2.37
N GLU A 263 -0.71 27.20 1.25
CA GLU A 263 -0.97 28.41 0.46
C GLU A 263 -2.14 28.21 -0.52
N ASN A 264 -2.54 26.96 -0.78
CA ASN A 264 -3.65 26.65 -1.68
C ASN A 264 -4.99 26.71 -0.91
N ALA A 265 -5.87 27.62 -1.31
CA ALA A 265 -7.14 27.87 -0.64
C ALA A 265 -8.10 26.65 -0.69
N PHE A 266 -8.08 25.88 -1.79
CA PHE A 266 -8.91 24.67 -1.93
C PHE A 266 -8.48 23.60 -0.91
N LEU A 267 -7.17 23.35 -0.79
CA LEU A 267 -6.65 22.38 0.18
C LEU A 267 -6.87 22.82 1.62
N GLN A 268 -6.75 24.12 1.91
CA GLN A 268 -7.06 24.66 3.24
C GLN A 268 -8.54 24.50 3.60
N GLN A 269 -9.45 24.81 2.68
CA GLN A 269 -10.87 24.59 2.90
C GLN A 269 -11.17 23.11 3.13
N LEU A 270 -10.64 22.24 2.26
CA LEU A 270 -10.89 20.81 2.35
C LEU A 270 -10.32 20.20 3.63
N LYS A 271 -9.17 20.69 4.12
CA LYS A 271 -8.63 20.30 5.42
C LYS A 271 -9.67 20.51 6.54
N GLU A 272 -10.34 21.66 6.55
CA GLU A 272 -11.39 21.95 7.54
C GLU A 272 -12.63 21.06 7.34
N ASP A 273 -13.10 20.92 6.10
CA ASP A 273 -14.28 20.09 5.75
C ASP A 273 -14.10 18.60 6.08
N LEU A 274 -12.86 18.10 6.02
CA LEU A 274 -12.48 16.73 6.37
C LEU A 274 -11.96 16.60 7.80
N SER A 275 -11.84 17.70 8.55
CA SER A 275 -11.30 17.71 9.92
C SER A 275 -9.94 17.01 10.05
N ILE A 276 -9.04 17.20 9.08
CA ILE A 276 -7.70 16.60 9.07
C ILE A 276 -6.72 17.54 9.79
N SER A 277 -5.99 16.99 10.76
CA SER A 277 -4.98 17.72 11.54
C SER A 277 -3.70 17.96 10.73
N ARG A 278 -2.85 18.89 11.20
CA ARG A 278 -1.58 19.20 10.53
C ARG A 278 -0.61 18.02 10.58
N GLU A 279 -0.60 17.30 11.69
CA GLU A 279 0.24 16.15 11.95
C GLU A 279 -0.12 14.98 11.01
N GLU A 280 -1.42 14.79 10.71
CA GLU A 280 -1.88 13.83 9.71
C GLU A 280 -1.45 14.23 8.29
N ILE A 281 -1.47 15.51 7.96
CA ILE A 281 -0.99 16.02 6.66
C ILE A 281 0.53 15.84 6.52
N GLU A 282 1.29 16.02 7.60
CA GLU A 282 2.74 15.78 7.62
C GLU A 282 3.07 14.29 7.43
N LEU A 283 2.26 13.40 8.00
CA LEU A 283 2.32 11.97 7.73
C LEU A 283 2.05 11.66 6.25
N ILE A 284 0.95 12.20 5.70
CA ILE A 284 0.58 12.01 4.28
C ILE A 284 1.70 12.52 3.36
N SER A 285 2.25 13.70 3.64
CA SER A 285 3.37 14.28 2.89
C SER A 285 4.62 13.41 2.99
N SER A 286 4.91 12.86 4.17
CA SER A 286 6.01 11.92 4.37
C SER A 286 5.83 10.63 3.57
N ALA A 287 4.59 10.13 3.44
CA ALA A 287 4.30 8.97 2.61
C ALA A 287 4.59 9.26 1.13
N ILE A 288 4.01 10.34 0.59
CA ILE A 288 4.24 10.76 -0.81
C ILE A 288 5.73 10.95 -1.10
N GLN A 289 6.48 11.58 -0.19
CA GLN A 289 7.91 11.77 -0.37
C GLN A 289 8.68 10.44 -0.32
N SER A 290 8.34 9.56 0.63
CA SER A 290 8.96 8.24 0.74
C SER A 290 8.76 7.43 -0.53
N ASP A 291 7.55 7.45 -1.11
CA ASP A 291 7.22 6.71 -2.33
C ASP A 291 8.06 7.19 -3.52
N GLU A 292 8.22 8.50 -3.69
CA GLU A 292 9.05 9.08 -4.74
C GLU A 292 10.54 8.87 -4.54
N ASP A 293 11.02 8.98 -3.30
CA ASP A 293 12.43 8.77 -2.98
C ASP A 293 12.90 7.38 -3.36
N ILE A 294 12.02 6.37 -3.26
CA ILE A 294 12.37 4.99 -3.58
C ILE A 294 12.76 4.85 -5.05
N LEU A 295 12.02 5.52 -5.93
CA LEU A 295 12.29 5.53 -7.36
C LEU A 295 13.43 6.49 -7.69
N THR A 296 13.36 7.73 -7.17
CA THR A 296 14.29 8.82 -7.51
C THR A 296 15.71 8.53 -7.04
N PHE A 297 15.87 8.06 -5.80
CA PHE A 297 17.18 7.76 -5.22
C PHE A 297 17.55 6.28 -5.31
N ARG A 298 16.78 5.49 -6.08
CA ARG A 298 16.99 4.06 -6.26
C ARG A 298 17.27 3.35 -4.92
N LYS A 299 16.40 3.59 -3.93
CA LYS A 299 16.54 2.97 -2.60
C LYS A 299 16.54 1.44 -2.75
N ASN A 300 17.42 0.80 -2.00
CA ASN A 300 17.51 -0.65 -1.92
C ASN A 300 16.50 -1.22 -0.90
N ASP A 301 16.33 -2.53 -0.88
CA ASP A 301 15.30 -3.21 -0.06
C ASP A 301 15.44 -2.90 1.44
N SER A 302 16.66 -2.71 1.95
CA SER A 302 16.90 -2.36 3.35
C SER A 302 16.53 -0.91 3.67
N GLU A 303 16.80 0.01 2.76
CA GLU A 303 16.42 1.42 2.88
C GLU A 303 14.90 1.60 2.80
N ILE A 304 14.25 0.90 1.86
CA ILE A 304 12.79 0.84 1.75
C ILE A 304 12.19 0.33 3.06
N ALA A 305 12.70 -0.78 3.60
CA ALA A 305 12.23 -1.35 4.86
C ALA A 305 12.35 -0.37 6.04
N LYS A 306 13.43 0.42 6.08
CA LYS A 306 13.62 1.46 7.09
C LYS A 306 12.61 2.59 6.91
N SER A 307 12.46 3.13 5.70
CA SER A 307 11.48 4.19 5.41
C SER A 307 10.04 3.76 5.77
N MET A 308 9.67 2.51 5.50
CA MET A 308 8.36 1.98 5.89
C MET A 308 8.16 1.86 7.40
N LYS A 309 9.20 1.47 8.16
CA LYS A 309 9.13 1.44 9.63
C LYS A 309 8.99 2.84 10.21
N ASP A 310 9.73 3.80 9.67
CA ASP A 310 9.66 5.20 10.09
C ASP A 310 8.27 5.79 9.79
N LEU A 311 7.70 5.48 8.62
CA LEU A 311 6.36 5.90 8.25
C LEU A 311 5.28 5.27 9.14
N ALA A 312 5.39 3.97 9.45
CA ALA A 312 4.48 3.30 10.36
C ALA A 312 4.56 3.88 11.78
N ALA A 313 5.75 4.24 12.26
CA ALA A 313 5.92 4.90 13.56
C ALA A 313 5.26 6.29 13.59
N LYS A 314 5.42 7.09 12.52
CA LYS A 314 4.71 8.38 12.38
C LYS A 314 3.20 8.19 12.35
N ALA A 315 2.72 7.18 11.63
CA ALA A 315 1.29 6.87 11.52
C ALA A 315 0.70 6.52 12.90
N ALA A 316 1.39 5.66 13.66
CA ALA A 316 1.00 5.31 15.01
C ALA A 316 1.00 6.51 15.97
N ALA A 317 1.94 7.45 15.81
CA ALA A 317 2.04 8.65 16.65
C ALA A 317 0.83 9.58 16.51
N VAL A 318 0.19 9.59 15.33
CA VAL A 318 -1.01 10.41 15.06
C VAL A 318 -2.30 9.59 15.03
N GLY A 319 -2.23 8.30 15.36
CA GLY A 319 -3.41 7.42 15.40
C GLY A 319 -4.03 7.11 14.03
N VAL A 320 -3.27 7.28 12.94
CA VAL A 320 -3.73 7.00 11.57
C VAL A 320 -3.27 5.62 11.15
N PRO A 321 -4.15 4.76 10.63
CA PRO A 321 -3.75 3.50 10.05
C PRO A 321 -3.02 3.76 8.74
N LEU A 322 -1.88 3.11 8.52
CA LEU A 322 -1.13 3.29 7.27
C LEU A 322 -1.97 2.95 6.03
N THR A 323 -2.92 2.01 6.15
CA THR A 323 -3.86 1.64 5.09
C THR A 323 -4.76 2.79 4.64
N ALA A 324 -5.09 3.77 5.49
CA ALA A 324 -5.86 4.95 5.07
C ALA A 324 -5.11 5.81 4.05
N ILE A 325 -3.78 5.81 4.11
CA ILE A 325 -2.93 6.55 3.16
C ILE A 325 -2.87 5.83 1.81
N TYR A 326 -3.11 4.52 1.77
CA TYR A 326 -2.95 3.70 0.57
C TYR A 326 -4.26 3.10 0.05
N LEU A 327 -5.41 3.59 0.51
CA LEU A 327 -6.73 3.08 0.13
C LEU A 327 -7.02 3.24 -1.38
N SER A 328 -6.54 4.32 -2.01
CA SER A 328 -6.63 4.55 -3.46
C SER A 328 -5.63 3.73 -4.30
N GLY A 329 -4.70 3.01 -3.66
CA GLY A 329 -3.67 2.23 -4.34
C GLY A 329 -2.47 3.05 -4.85
N SER A 330 -2.17 4.22 -4.26
CA SER A 330 -0.96 5.02 -4.59
C SER A 330 0.28 4.47 -3.88
N VAL A 331 0.94 3.47 -4.50
CA VAL A 331 2.30 2.85 -4.30
C VAL A 331 3.12 3.37 -3.12
N VAL A 332 3.78 2.60 -2.25
CA VAL A 332 4.55 1.33 -2.48
C VAL A 332 4.02 0.12 -1.70
N GLY A 333 3.64 -1.05 -2.23
CA GLY A 333 3.66 -1.67 -3.57
C GLY A 333 2.26 -1.99 -4.10
N LEU A 334 1.58 -0.91 -4.53
CA LEU A 334 0.38 -0.79 -5.36
C LEU A 334 -1.00 -1.20 -4.81
N SER A 335 -1.11 -1.58 -3.55
CA SER A 335 -2.39 -1.59 -2.82
C SER A 335 -2.18 -1.77 -1.33
N ALA A 336 -3.25 -1.55 -0.53
CA ALA A 336 -3.30 -1.93 0.88
C ALA A 336 -2.89 -3.41 1.13
N ALA A 337 -3.07 -4.30 0.14
CA ALA A 337 -2.69 -5.71 0.19
C ALA A 337 -1.19 -6.01 -0.07
N GLY A 338 -0.49 -5.15 -0.82
CA GLY A 338 0.97 -5.30 -1.03
C GLY A 338 1.79 -4.88 0.20
N LEU A 339 1.26 -3.94 0.98
CA LEU A 339 1.82 -3.50 2.26
C LEU A 339 1.74 -4.60 3.34
N THR A 340 0.67 -5.39 3.33
CA THR A 340 0.43 -6.40 4.37
C THR A 340 1.37 -7.60 4.22
N SER A 341 1.78 -7.98 3.01
CA SER A 341 2.80 -9.02 2.81
C SER A 341 4.24 -8.52 3.03
N GLY A 342 4.54 -7.27 2.66
CA GLY A 342 5.85 -6.65 2.86
C GLY A 342 6.17 -6.39 4.33
N LEU A 343 5.23 -5.86 5.13
CA LEU A 343 5.44 -5.62 6.56
C LEU A 343 5.52 -6.93 7.36
N ALA A 344 4.73 -7.95 6.99
CA ALA A 344 4.83 -9.29 7.57
C ALA A 344 6.25 -9.86 7.42
N SER A 345 6.82 -9.72 6.23
CA SER A 345 8.12 -10.28 5.88
C SER A 345 9.30 -9.46 6.46
N LEU A 346 9.07 -8.21 6.84
CA LEU A 346 9.97 -7.38 7.65
C LEU A 346 9.86 -7.62 9.17
N GLY A 347 9.05 -8.59 9.61
CA GLY A 347 8.86 -8.93 11.03
C GLY A 347 7.95 -7.98 11.80
N MET A 348 7.22 -7.09 11.12
CA MET A 348 6.35 -6.08 11.73
C MET A 348 4.90 -6.55 11.90
N GLY A 349 4.60 -7.82 11.62
CA GLY A 349 3.24 -8.33 11.57
C GLY A 349 2.55 -7.80 10.32
N GLY A 350 1.91 -8.68 9.56
CA GLY A 350 1.22 -8.25 8.36
C GLY A 350 0.23 -9.32 8.00
N LEU A 351 -1.02 -9.01 8.31
CA LEU A 351 -2.15 -9.84 7.95
C LEU A 351 -3.41 -8.98 8.12
N LEU A 352 -3.50 -7.81 7.50
CA LEU A 352 -4.83 -7.38 7.09
C LEU A 352 -5.08 -8.12 5.78
N GLY A 353 -5.80 -9.24 5.90
CA GLY A 353 -6.29 -9.97 4.75
C GLY A 353 -7.13 -9.00 3.92
N PHE A 354 -6.75 -8.75 2.68
CA PHE A 354 -7.71 -8.20 1.74
C PHE A 354 -7.98 -9.34 0.76
N SER A 355 -9.01 -10.11 1.08
CA SER A 355 -9.53 -11.18 0.25
C SER A 355 -10.26 -10.61 -0.98
N SER A 356 -9.54 -9.84 -1.78
CA SER A 356 -9.80 -9.74 -3.21
C SER A 356 -8.59 -10.37 -3.89
N MET A 357 -8.74 -11.62 -4.33
CA MET A 357 -8.00 -12.03 -5.51
C MET A 357 -8.23 -10.91 -6.54
N PHE A 358 -7.18 -10.22 -6.95
CA PHE A 358 -7.20 -9.42 -8.18
C PHE A 358 -7.94 -8.06 -8.13
N THR A 359 -7.40 -7.04 -7.46
CA THR A 359 -7.66 -5.63 -7.85
C THR A 359 -6.63 -5.19 -8.90
N GLY A 360 -6.58 -5.95 -10.00
CA GLY A 360 -5.94 -5.68 -11.31
C GLY A 360 -4.43 -5.41 -11.41
N ILE A 361 -3.74 -4.96 -10.36
CA ILE A 361 -2.30 -4.63 -10.36
C ILE A 361 -1.62 -4.97 -9.00
N GLY A 362 -2.26 -5.83 -8.19
CA GLY A 362 -1.71 -6.26 -6.90
C GLY A 362 -0.60 -7.30 -7.07
N VAL A 363 0.67 -6.87 -7.10
CA VAL A 363 1.81 -7.80 -6.98
C VAL A 363 1.97 -8.16 -5.50
N LEU A 364 1.75 -9.43 -5.17
CA LEU A 364 2.02 -10.01 -3.85
C LEU A 364 3.54 -10.08 -3.65
N VAL A 365 4.10 -9.20 -2.81
CA VAL A 365 5.55 -9.18 -2.53
C VAL A 365 5.82 -9.74 -1.14
N VAL A 366 6.44 -10.93 -1.09
CA VAL A 366 6.93 -11.54 0.15
C VAL A 366 8.46 -11.45 0.15
N ILE A 367 9.06 -10.62 1.02
CA ILE A 367 10.53 -10.58 1.18
C ILE A 367 10.91 -10.68 2.65
N GLY A 368 11.27 -11.90 3.08
CA GLY A 368 11.85 -12.13 4.40
C GLY A 368 13.26 -11.56 4.48
N VAL A 369 13.52 -10.66 5.44
CA VAL A 369 14.87 -10.11 5.70
C VAL A 369 15.86 -11.20 6.16
N GLY A 370 15.37 -12.39 6.56
CA GLY A 370 16.18 -13.45 7.17
C GLY A 370 16.91 -14.40 6.20
N THR A 371 16.50 -14.55 4.94
CA THR A 371 17.03 -15.62 4.06
C THR A 371 18.26 -15.22 3.24
N TYR A 372 18.65 -13.95 3.22
CA TYR A 372 19.64 -13.45 2.27
C TYR A 372 21.10 -13.56 2.71
N GLN A 373 21.41 -13.67 4.00
CA GLN A 373 22.80 -13.60 4.46
C GLN A 373 23.68 -14.80 4.03
N GLY A 374 23.07 -15.97 3.81
CA GLY A 374 23.80 -17.21 3.43
C GLY A 374 24.24 -17.26 1.96
N LEU A 375 23.41 -16.77 1.04
CA LEU A 375 23.69 -16.77 -0.41
C LEU A 375 24.60 -15.60 -0.82
N LYS A 376 24.43 -14.42 -0.19
CA LYS A 376 25.22 -13.18 -0.41
C LYS A 376 26.74 -13.35 -0.26
N LYS A 377 27.19 -14.30 0.56
CA LYS A 377 28.61 -14.53 0.85
C LYS A 377 29.31 -15.41 -0.20
N ILE A 378 28.54 -16.14 -1.01
CA ILE A 378 29.05 -17.15 -1.96
C ILE A 378 29.07 -16.59 -3.40
N THR A 379 28.12 -15.72 -3.77
CA THR A 379 28.00 -15.20 -5.15
C THR A 379 28.76 -13.90 -5.39
N GLY A 380 29.06 -13.12 -4.35
CA GLY A 380 29.73 -11.82 -4.46
C GLY A 380 28.89 -10.69 -5.09
N ILE A 381 27.65 -10.98 -5.54
CA ILE A 381 26.73 -10.02 -6.16
C ILE A 381 25.86 -9.40 -5.07
N LYS A 382 26.39 -8.38 -4.39
CA LYS A 382 25.67 -7.71 -3.29
C LYS A 382 24.49 -6.87 -3.78
N ASP A 383 24.59 -6.29 -4.97
CA ASP A 383 23.73 -5.17 -5.36
C ASP A 383 22.44 -5.59 -6.08
N ILE A 384 22.47 -6.69 -6.86
CA ILE A 384 21.33 -7.12 -7.69
C ILE A 384 20.22 -7.78 -6.86
N GLU A 385 20.58 -8.55 -5.83
CA GLU A 385 19.60 -9.19 -4.95
C GLU A 385 18.91 -8.21 -3.99
N ASN A 386 19.43 -6.98 -3.84
CA ASN A 386 18.97 -6.00 -2.86
C ASN A 386 18.02 -4.93 -3.46
N ASN A 387 17.47 -5.15 -4.66
CA ASN A 387 16.59 -4.20 -5.36
C ASN A 387 15.19 -4.77 -5.66
N LYS A 388 14.81 -5.92 -5.07
CA LYS A 388 13.59 -6.64 -5.45
C LYS A 388 12.32 -5.86 -5.15
N GLN A 389 12.26 -5.12 -4.06
CA GLN A 389 11.10 -4.28 -3.73
C GLN A 389 10.89 -3.19 -4.79
N ARG A 390 11.97 -2.50 -5.19
CA ARG A 390 11.90 -1.48 -6.23
C ARG A 390 11.53 -2.10 -7.58
N GLU A 391 12.06 -3.27 -7.91
CA GLU A 391 11.69 -4.01 -9.13
C GLU A 391 10.18 -4.28 -9.19
N TYR A 392 9.56 -4.73 -8.09
CA TYR A 392 8.12 -4.98 -8.04
C TYR A 392 7.28 -3.71 -8.15
N MET A 393 7.72 -2.61 -7.53
CA MET A 393 7.08 -1.30 -7.71
C MET A 393 7.08 -0.90 -9.17
N LEU A 394 8.23 -0.99 -9.83
CA LEU A 394 8.39 -0.64 -11.24
C LEU A 394 7.51 -1.53 -12.13
N GLN A 395 7.49 -2.84 -11.90
CA GLN A 395 6.61 -3.77 -12.63
C GLN A 395 5.14 -3.35 -12.57
N ALA A 396 4.66 -2.94 -11.41
CA ALA A 396 3.26 -2.61 -11.24
C ALA A 396 2.94 -1.16 -11.66
N ILE A 397 3.91 -0.23 -11.62
CA ILE A 397 3.83 1.05 -12.35
C ILE A 397 3.70 0.78 -13.85
N ILE A 398 4.51 -0.12 -14.40
CA ILE A 398 4.48 -0.48 -15.83
C ILE A 398 3.12 -1.08 -16.20
N ARG A 399 2.60 -2.04 -15.43
CA ARG A 399 1.28 -2.65 -15.67
C ARG A 399 0.16 -1.62 -15.61
N ASN A 400 0.18 -0.73 -14.61
CA ASN A 400 -0.80 0.36 -14.52
C ASN A 400 -0.74 1.30 -15.70
N THR A 401 0.47 1.66 -16.12
CA THR A 401 0.67 2.56 -17.25
C THR A 401 0.24 1.91 -18.57
N GLN A 402 0.50 0.62 -18.76
CA GLN A 402 0.01 -0.15 -19.92
C GLN A 402 -1.52 -0.18 -19.97
N GLN A 403 -2.18 -0.45 -18.84
CA GLN A 403 -3.64 -0.41 -18.76
C GLN A 403 -4.20 1.00 -18.97
N THR A 404 -3.53 2.02 -18.43
CA THR A 404 -3.89 3.44 -18.64
C THR A 404 -3.82 3.79 -20.13
N LEU A 405 -2.78 3.35 -20.84
CA LEU A 405 -2.67 3.53 -22.29
C LEU A 405 -3.80 2.81 -23.05
N ASN A 406 -4.14 1.58 -22.66
CA ASN A 406 -5.27 0.86 -23.27
C ASN A 406 -6.59 1.61 -23.07
N TYR A 407 -6.81 2.17 -21.88
CA TYR A 407 -7.98 2.96 -21.54
C TYR A 407 -8.06 4.23 -22.38
N LEU A 408 -6.94 4.97 -22.47
CA LEU A 408 -6.83 6.16 -23.30
C LEU A 408 -7.06 5.85 -24.79
N LEU A 409 -6.55 4.73 -25.30
CA LEU A 409 -6.75 4.31 -26.70
C LEU A 409 -8.20 3.95 -27.00
N GLU A 410 -8.87 3.23 -26.10
CA GLU A 410 -10.31 2.95 -26.20
C GLU A 410 -11.11 4.25 -26.28
N ASP A 411 -10.79 5.20 -25.39
CA ASP A 411 -11.45 6.50 -25.32
C ASP A 411 -11.17 7.37 -26.56
N ILE A 412 -9.94 7.37 -27.07
CA ILE A 412 -9.56 8.05 -28.32
C ILE A 412 -10.38 7.52 -29.48
N ASN A 413 -10.55 6.20 -29.59
CA ASN A 413 -11.36 5.58 -30.64
C ASN A 413 -12.83 6.01 -30.55
N GLU A 414 -13.40 6.01 -29.33
CA GLU A 414 -14.77 6.45 -29.10
C GLU A 414 -14.99 7.93 -29.46
N ILE A 415 -14.14 8.83 -28.97
CA ILE A 415 -14.24 10.27 -29.22
C ILE A 415 -14.01 10.58 -30.70
N SER A 416 -13.05 9.90 -31.35
CA SER A 416 -12.81 10.05 -32.79
C SER A 416 -14.03 9.66 -33.62
N SER A 417 -14.72 8.56 -33.27
CA SER A 417 -15.96 8.15 -33.93
C SER A 417 -17.06 9.20 -33.77
N ARG A 418 -17.27 9.72 -32.55
CA ARG A 418 -18.26 10.78 -32.27
C ARG A 418 -17.94 12.07 -33.02
N LEU A 419 -16.66 12.42 -33.14
CA LEU A 419 -16.19 13.60 -33.87
C LEU A 419 -16.50 13.48 -35.37
N VAL A 420 -16.22 12.33 -35.98
CA VAL A 420 -16.54 12.06 -37.39
C VAL A 420 -18.05 12.21 -37.65
N VAL A 421 -18.90 11.65 -36.77
CA VAL A 421 -20.36 11.79 -36.88
C VAL A 421 -20.78 13.25 -36.76
N ALA A 422 -20.23 14.01 -35.80
CA ALA A 422 -20.55 15.42 -35.62
C ALA A 422 -20.15 16.27 -36.86
N ILE A 423 -19.00 15.98 -37.48
CA ILE A 423 -18.54 16.64 -38.71
C ILE A 423 -19.48 16.34 -39.89
N GLN A 424 -19.91 15.08 -40.03
CA GLN A 424 -20.84 14.67 -41.11
C GLN A 424 -22.21 15.34 -41.00
N GLN A 425 -22.66 15.69 -39.79
CA GLN A 425 -23.93 16.36 -39.53
C GLN A 425 -23.92 17.87 -39.86
N GLY A 426 -22.78 18.47 -40.21
CA GLY A 426 -22.68 19.85 -40.71
C GLY A 426 -22.69 20.97 -39.65
N ASN A 427 -22.86 22.21 -40.11
CA ASN A 427 -22.61 23.47 -39.35
C ASN A 427 -23.42 23.68 -38.05
N GLU A 428 -24.44 22.86 -37.76
CA GLU A 428 -25.24 22.99 -36.52
C GLU A 428 -24.50 22.50 -35.26
N ASN A 429 -23.31 21.89 -35.40
CA ASN A 429 -22.56 21.27 -34.30
C ASN A 429 -21.15 21.85 -34.06
N SER A 430 -20.85 23.09 -34.47
CA SER A 430 -19.50 23.67 -34.35
C SER A 430 -18.93 23.65 -32.91
N GLU A 431 -19.75 23.96 -31.90
CA GLU A 431 -19.36 23.86 -30.49
C GLU A 431 -19.02 22.43 -30.06
N LYS A 432 -19.84 21.47 -30.49
CA LYS A 432 -19.66 20.04 -30.21
C LYS A 432 -18.39 19.48 -30.89
N ILE A 433 -18.09 19.92 -32.11
CA ILE A 433 -16.87 19.58 -32.84
C ILE A 433 -15.63 20.11 -32.07
N ASN A 434 -15.68 21.35 -31.60
CA ASN A 434 -14.59 21.94 -30.82
C ASN A 434 -14.39 21.20 -29.49
N GLN A 435 -15.47 20.86 -28.77
CA GLN A 435 -15.40 20.09 -27.53
C GLN A 435 -14.74 18.71 -27.76
N LEU A 436 -15.23 17.95 -28.74
CA LEU A 436 -14.67 16.62 -29.06
C LEU A 436 -13.21 16.70 -29.53
N SER A 437 -12.84 17.74 -30.27
CA SER A 437 -11.45 17.97 -30.70
C SER A 437 -10.52 18.27 -29.50
N ASN A 438 -10.97 19.11 -28.57
CA ASN A 438 -10.20 19.41 -27.36
C ASN A 438 -10.02 18.17 -26.48
N MET A 439 -11.08 17.36 -26.32
CA MET A 439 -11.01 16.08 -25.61
C MET A 439 -10.00 15.13 -26.27
N LEU A 440 -10.04 15.01 -27.61
CA LEU A 440 -9.13 14.15 -28.36
C LEU A 440 -7.66 14.60 -28.21
N GLN A 441 -7.40 15.91 -28.29
CA GLN A 441 -6.06 16.47 -28.07
C GLN A 441 -5.54 16.14 -26.68
N MET A 442 -6.35 16.36 -25.64
CA MET A 442 -5.97 16.11 -24.27
C MET A 442 -5.70 14.60 -24.06
N LEU A 443 -6.58 13.70 -24.55
CA LEU A 443 -6.38 12.25 -24.46
C LEU A 443 -5.07 11.82 -25.12
N SER A 444 -4.76 12.39 -26.30
CA SER A 444 -3.51 12.11 -27.02
C SER A 444 -2.28 12.59 -26.25
N GLN A 445 -2.32 13.78 -25.64
CA GLN A 445 -1.20 14.30 -24.84
C GLN A 445 -0.99 13.48 -23.55
N SER A 446 -2.09 13.08 -22.90
CA SER A 446 -2.04 12.19 -21.74
C SER A 446 -1.43 10.82 -22.09
N ALA A 447 -1.77 10.27 -23.26
CA ALA A 447 -1.19 9.03 -23.76
C ALA A 447 0.32 9.16 -24.01
N GLN A 448 0.78 10.29 -24.55
CA GLN A 448 2.21 10.57 -24.72
C GLN A 448 2.95 10.63 -23.38
N PHE A 449 2.38 11.30 -22.37
CA PHE A 449 2.97 11.38 -21.03
C PHE A 449 3.06 9.98 -20.38
N SER A 450 1.97 9.20 -20.47
CA SER A 450 1.93 7.81 -20.00
C SER A 450 2.95 6.93 -20.71
N ALA A 451 3.12 7.04 -22.04
CA ALA A 451 4.12 6.28 -22.79
C ALA A 451 5.55 6.64 -22.36
N GLY A 452 5.84 7.92 -22.13
CA GLY A 452 7.13 8.36 -21.57
C GLY A 452 7.40 7.75 -20.19
N LYS A 453 6.40 7.78 -19.29
CA LYS A 453 6.46 7.16 -17.96
C LYS A 453 6.71 5.65 -18.02
N GLN A 454 6.07 4.95 -18.96
CA GLN A 454 6.28 3.51 -19.18
C GLN A 454 7.72 3.23 -19.60
N THR A 455 8.23 3.92 -20.62
CA THR A 455 9.60 3.74 -21.11
C THR A 455 10.61 3.98 -19.99
N HIS A 456 10.46 5.07 -19.24
CA HIS A 456 11.34 5.36 -18.10
C HIS A 456 11.29 4.24 -17.03
N SER A 457 10.10 3.78 -16.67
CA SER A 457 9.93 2.72 -15.67
C SER A 457 10.51 1.37 -16.14
N GLN A 458 10.40 1.04 -17.43
CA GLN A 458 11.01 -0.15 -18.03
C GLN A 458 12.53 -0.08 -17.97
N LYS A 459 13.13 1.08 -18.29
CA LYS A 459 14.58 1.29 -18.15
C LYS A 459 15.04 1.03 -16.71
N GLU A 460 14.38 1.67 -15.73
CA GLU A 460 14.71 1.49 -14.32
C GLU A 460 14.54 0.03 -13.86
N GLN A 461 13.53 -0.68 -14.37
CA GLN A 461 13.32 -2.10 -14.05
C GLN A 461 14.47 -2.97 -14.54
N ILE A 462 14.95 -2.76 -15.77
CA ILE A 462 16.10 -3.51 -16.29
C ILE A 462 17.35 -3.17 -15.49
N MET A 463 17.54 -1.89 -15.13
CA MET A 463 18.67 -1.45 -14.31
C MET A 463 18.69 -2.13 -12.93
N THR A 464 17.55 -2.53 -12.34
CA THR A 464 17.57 -3.30 -11.07
C THR A 464 18.19 -4.69 -11.22
N GLN A 465 18.27 -5.22 -12.44
CA GLN A 465 18.78 -6.54 -12.79
C GLN A 465 20.22 -6.50 -13.32
N LEU A 466 20.80 -5.31 -13.48
CA LEU A 466 22.16 -5.09 -13.95
C LEU A 466 23.09 -4.76 -12.79
N PRO A 467 24.39 -5.11 -12.88
CA PRO A 467 25.35 -4.67 -11.88
C PRO A 467 25.55 -3.17 -12.03
N SER A 468 25.24 -2.40 -10.97
CA SER A 468 25.51 -0.96 -10.92
C SER A 468 27.01 -0.67 -11.03
N LYS A 469 27.83 -1.55 -10.44
CA LYS A 469 29.29 -1.55 -10.48
C LYS A 469 29.79 -2.82 -11.15
N LEU A 470 30.55 -2.69 -12.23
CA LEU A 470 31.03 -3.83 -13.00
C LEU A 470 32.28 -4.47 -12.37
N SER A 471 32.21 -5.76 -12.03
CA SER A 471 33.42 -6.55 -11.77
C SER A 471 34.12 -6.89 -13.09
N THR A 472 35.21 -6.16 -13.36
CA THR A 472 36.10 -6.40 -14.52
C THR A 472 36.72 -7.79 -14.47
N VAL A 473 37.09 -8.23 -13.26
CA VAL A 473 37.68 -9.55 -13.03
C VAL A 473 36.74 -10.67 -13.47
N ARG A 474 35.48 -10.64 -13.01
CA ARG A 474 34.50 -11.64 -13.41
C ARG A 474 34.16 -11.54 -14.89
N LEU A 475 33.98 -10.32 -15.42
CA LEU A 475 33.67 -10.15 -16.84
C LEU A 475 34.77 -10.77 -17.71
N ASP A 476 36.04 -10.45 -17.45
CA ASP A 476 37.18 -10.91 -18.25
C ASP A 476 37.35 -12.44 -18.18
N GLU A 477 37.14 -13.05 -17.01
CA GLU A 477 37.22 -14.51 -16.85
C GLU A 477 36.09 -15.23 -17.61
N LEU A 478 34.85 -14.74 -17.49
CA LEU A 478 33.68 -15.31 -18.19
C LEU A 478 33.77 -15.15 -19.71
N THR A 479 34.49 -14.15 -20.18
CA THR A 479 34.60 -13.80 -21.61
C THR A 479 36.00 -14.04 -22.19
N SER A 480 36.77 -14.93 -21.56
CA SER A 480 38.14 -15.28 -21.97
C SER A 480 38.22 -15.94 -23.36
N LYS A 481 37.14 -16.56 -23.85
CA LYS A 481 37.08 -17.17 -25.19
C LYS A 481 36.87 -16.10 -26.27
N ALA A 482 37.53 -16.26 -27.42
CA ALA A 482 37.42 -15.34 -28.56
C ALA A 482 35.98 -15.11 -29.04
N THR A 483 35.10 -16.11 -28.90
CA THR A 483 33.67 -16.00 -29.25
C THR A 483 32.91 -14.96 -28.44
N TYR A 484 33.38 -14.63 -27.23
CA TYR A 484 32.74 -13.65 -26.34
C TYR A 484 33.37 -12.25 -26.39
N GLN A 485 34.41 -12.04 -27.21
CA GLN A 485 35.12 -10.76 -27.26
C GLN A 485 34.19 -9.58 -27.60
N LYS A 486 33.32 -9.74 -28.62
CA LYS A 486 32.36 -8.70 -29.00
C LYS A 486 31.38 -8.37 -27.88
N ILE A 487 30.94 -9.39 -27.13
CA ILE A 487 30.03 -9.22 -25.99
C ILE A 487 30.74 -8.46 -24.86
N ARG A 488 31.98 -8.83 -24.54
CA ARG A 488 32.80 -8.13 -23.55
C ARG A 488 32.99 -6.66 -23.91
N ASP A 489 33.39 -6.38 -25.15
CA ASP A 489 33.68 -5.03 -25.62
C ASP A 489 32.41 -4.17 -25.54
N TYR A 490 31.26 -4.72 -25.95
CA TYR A 490 29.96 -4.06 -25.82
C TYR A 490 29.61 -3.77 -24.35
N ILE A 491 29.75 -4.74 -23.44
CA ILE A 491 29.50 -4.53 -22.00
C ILE A 491 30.35 -3.37 -21.48
N TYR A 492 31.65 -3.30 -21.82
CA TYR A 492 32.50 -2.18 -21.39
C TYR A 492 32.01 -0.81 -21.90
N THR A 493 31.44 -0.72 -23.10
CA THR A 493 30.91 0.55 -23.62
C THR A 493 29.71 1.06 -22.81
N CYS A 494 29.02 0.19 -22.06
CA CYS A 494 27.87 0.55 -21.24
C CYS A 494 28.24 1.09 -19.85
N TYR A 495 29.52 1.05 -19.47
CA TYR A 495 30.01 1.54 -18.19
C TYR A 495 30.95 2.73 -18.37
N THR A 496 31.04 3.58 -17.36
CA THR A 496 31.94 4.72 -17.30
C THR A 496 32.81 4.64 -16.04
N PRO A 497 34.11 4.98 -16.11
CA PRO A 497 34.95 5.04 -14.92
C PRO A 497 34.53 6.21 -14.03
N GLU A 498 34.34 5.94 -12.74
CA GLU A 498 34.10 6.93 -11.70
C GLU A 498 35.07 6.71 -10.53
N PRO A 499 35.57 7.78 -9.89
CA PRO A 499 36.46 7.65 -8.75
C PRO A 499 35.73 7.03 -7.56
N ILE A 500 36.36 6.06 -6.89
CA ILE A 500 35.75 5.40 -5.73
C ILE A 500 35.64 6.39 -4.58
N GLN A 501 34.43 6.70 -4.14
CA GLN A 501 34.20 7.53 -2.95
C GLN A 501 34.59 6.75 -1.68
N LEU A 502 35.47 7.35 -0.86
CA LEU A 502 35.94 6.77 0.39
C LEU A 502 35.09 7.25 1.57
N ASP A 503 34.80 8.55 1.63
CA ASP A 503 33.88 9.21 2.57
C ASP A 503 33.22 10.44 1.90
N ASP A 504 32.36 11.19 2.61
CA ASP A 504 31.61 12.36 2.10
C ASP A 504 32.45 13.44 1.39
N MET A 505 33.76 13.52 1.68
CA MET A 505 34.67 14.51 1.08
C MET A 505 35.95 13.93 0.47
N THR A 506 36.09 12.60 0.40
CA THR A 506 37.35 11.96 -0.04
C THR A 506 37.10 10.92 -1.13
N PHE A 507 37.91 10.97 -2.18
CA PHE A 507 37.88 10.05 -3.31
C PHE A 507 39.22 9.32 -3.43
N SER A 508 39.15 8.05 -3.83
CA SER A 508 40.32 7.22 -4.12
C SER A 508 40.93 7.58 -5.47
N ASN A 509 42.23 7.31 -5.64
CA ASN A 509 42.89 7.31 -6.96
C ASN A 509 42.51 6.09 -7.83
N LYS A 510 41.68 5.17 -7.30
CA LYS A 510 41.16 4.02 -8.03
C LYS A 510 39.77 4.35 -8.56
N GLU A 511 39.52 3.94 -9.79
CA GLU A 511 38.23 4.07 -10.46
C GLU A 511 37.46 2.75 -10.39
N GLU A 512 36.14 2.86 -10.30
CA GLU A 512 35.19 1.77 -10.51
C GLU A 512 34.38 2.04 -11.78
N LEU A 513 33.96 0.97 -12.46
CA LEU A 513 33.13 1.09 -13.66
C LEU A 513 31.65 1.10 -13.25
N VAL A 514 31.00 2.23 -13.44
CA VAL A 514 29.59 2.47 -13.07
C VAL A 514 28.70 2.45 -14.31
N LEU A 515 27.52 1.85 -14.19
CA LEU A 515 26.53 1.75 -15.27
C LEU A 515 26.10 3.15 -15.73
N LYS A 516 26.16 3.42 -17.04
CA LYS A 516 25.74 4.70 -17.60
C LYS A 516 24.23 4.89 -17.49
N GLU A 517 23.80 6.00 -16.90
CA GLU A 517 22.36 6.34 -16.78
C GLU A 517 21.74 6.81 -18.11
N THR A 518 22.58 7.22 -19.06
CA THR A 518 22.16 7.76 -20.36
C THR A 518 21.78 6.70 -21.38
N LEU A 519 22.00 5.41 -21.10
CA LEU A 519 21.67 4.30 -22.00
C LEU A 519 20.19 4.32 -22.36
N THR A 520 19.87 4.04 -23.62
CA THR A 520 18.50 3.85 -24.11
C THR A 520 17.89 2.54 -23.59
N LEU A 521 16.58 2.36 -23.76
CA LEU A 521 15.92 1.12 -23.37
C LEU A 521 16.48 -0.10 -24.13
N GLU A 522 16.65 0.03 -25.45
CA GLU A 522 17.20 -1.02 -26.31
C GLU A 522 18.64 -1.40 -25.91
N GLU A 523 19.48 -0.40 -25.59
CA GLU A 523 20.84 -0.67 -25.09
C GLU A 523 20.82 -1.38 -23.73
N LEU A 524 19.91 -1.04 -22.83
CA LEU A 524 19.77 -1.72 -21.53
C LEU A 524 19.28 -3.16 -21.70
N GLU A 525 18.32 -3.41 -22.61
CA GLU A 525 17.84 -4.75 -22.96
C GLU A 525 18.98 -5.61 -23.53
N GLN A 526 19.71 -5.08 -24.52
CA GLN A 526 20.85 -5.75 -25.12
C GLN A 526 21.98 -6.01 -24.10
N LEU A 527 22.22 -5.06 -23.19
CA LEU A 527 23.18 -5.23 -22.10
C LEU A 527 22.74 -6.34 -21.14
N HIS A 528 21.46 -6.39 -20.78
CA HIS A 528 20.94 -7.45 -19.93
C HIS A 528 21.10 -8.82 -20.59
N GLU A 529 20.70 -8.98 -21.85
CA GLU A 529 20.87 -10.21 -22.61
C GLU A 529 22.35 -10.62 -22.71
N SER A 530 23.24 -9.64 -22.90
CA SER A 530 24.69 -9.86 -22.94
C SER A 530 25.22 -10.47 -21.64
N PHE A 531 24.76 -9.99 -20.48
CA PHE A 531 25.12 -10.58 -19.18
C PHE A 531 24.53 -11.98 -18.96
N GLN A 532 23.29 -12.22 -19.42
CA GLN A 532 22.68 -13.54 -19.35
C GLN A 532 23.45 -14.56 -20.22
N ALA A 533 23.83 -14.17 -21.44
CA ALA A 533 24.53 -15.03 -22.40
C ALA A 533 25.90 -15.51 -21.90
N ILE A 534 26.56 -14.75 -21.02
CA ILE A 534 27.86 -15.11 -20.42
C ILE A 534 27.72 -15.75 -19.04
N GLY A 535 26.49 -15.97 -18.55
CA GLY A 535 26.24 -16.57 -17.23
C GLY A 535 26.73 -15.71 -16.07
N TYR A 536 26.74 -14.37 -16.21
CA TYR A 536 27.35 -13.45 -15.23
C TYR A 536 26.76 -13.58 -13.82
N PHE A 537 25.46 -13.86 -13.75
CA PHE A 537 24.70 -13.95 -12.50
C PHE A 537 24.63 -15.39 -11.93
N GLU A 538 25.19 -16.38 -12.62
CA GLU A 538 25.10 -17.78 -12.19
C GLU A 538 26.08 -18.10 -11.04
N MET A 539 25.61 -18.88 -10.05
CA MET A 539 26.45 -19.24 -8.89
C MET A 539 27.68 -20.06 -9.25
N THR A 540 27.55 -21.02 -10.16
CA THR A 540 28.63 -21.96 -10.52
C THR A 540 29.64 -21.35 -11.49
N GLY A 541 29.19 -20.57 -12.47
CA GLY A 541 30.05 -19.91 -13.45
C GLY A 541 30.63 -18.59 -12.93
N GLY A 542 29.75 -17.64 -12.58
CA GLY A 542 30.15 -16.31 -12.12
C GLY A 542 30.87 -16.34 -10.76
N GLY A 543 30.36 -17.11 -9.79
CA GLY A 543 30.99 -17.24 -8.46
C GLY A 543 32.42 -17.77 -8.54
N LEU A 544 32.63 -18.81 -9.34
CA LEU A 544 33.96 -19.40 -9.56
C LEU A 544 34.90 -18.44 -10.29
N ALA A 545 34.40 -17.72 -11.32
CA ALA A 545 35.18 -16.75 -12.10
C ALA A 545 35.76 -15.62 -11.25
N GLU A 546 35.00 -15.08 -10.30
CA GLU A 546 35.46 -14.02 -9.38
C GLU A 546 36.60 -14.53 -8.47
N VAL A 547 36.45 -15.74 -7.93
CA VAL A 547 37.47 -16.37 -7.07
C VAL A 547 38.74 -16.70 -7.85
N THR A 548 38.60 -17.29 -9.05
CA THR A 548 39.76 -17.65 -9.89
C THR A 548 40.50 -16.43 -10.42
N GLY A 549 39.77 -15.41 -10.88
CA GLY A 549 40.37 -14.16 -11.37
C GLY A 549 41.06 -13.36 -10.25
N GLY A 550 40.44 -13.30 -9.07
CA GLY A 550 41.05 -12.68 -7.87
C GLY A 550 42.35 -13.37 -7.46
N ALA A 551 42.38 -14.71 -7.45
CA ALA A 551 43.58 -15.48 -7.17
C ALA A 551 44.69 -15.24 -8.20
N LYS A 552 44.37 -15.23 -9.51
CA LYS A 552 45.34 -14.91 -10.57
C LYS A 552 45.91 -13.50 -10.43
N ARG A 553 45.08 -12.49 -10.12
CA ARG A 553 45.54 -11.11 -9.88
C ARG A 553 46.49 -11.01 -8.69
N LEU A 554 46.20 -11.71 -7.59
CA LEU A 554 47.09 -11.76 -6.41
C LEU A 554 48.43 -12.40 -6.76
N VAL A 555 48.43 -13.54 -7.45
CA VAL A 555 49.66 -14.20 -7.90
C VAL A 555 50.45 -13.29 -8.84
N LYS A 556 49.78 -12.62 -9.79
CA LYS A 556 50.41 -11.69 -10.73
C LYS A 556 51.05 -10.49 -10.03
N ASN A 557 50.37 -9.91 -9.03
CA ASN A 557 50.89 -8.78 -8.26
C ASN A 557 52.06 -9.16 -7.34
N VAL A 558 52.12 -10.42 -6.87
CA VAL A 558 53.18 -10.91 -5.98
C VAL A 558 54.41 -11.39 -6.76
N PHE A 559 54.22 -12.00 -7.93
CA PHE A 559 55.32 -12.65 -8.67
C PHE A 559 55.76 -11.93 -9.96
N GLY A 560 55.05 -10.86 -10.36
CA GLY A 560 55.30 -10.12 -11.60
C GLY A 560 54.96 -10.94 -12.85
N ASP A 561 54.73 -10.24 -13.98
CA ASP A 561 54.62 -10.89 -15.30
C ASP A 561 55.94 -11.63 -15.58
N ARG A 562 55.92 -12.97 -15.48
CA ARG A 562 56.98 -13.83 -16.01
C ARG A 562 56.62 -14.32 -17.40
#